data_AF-A0A7S3GL80-F1
#
_entry.id   AF-A0A7S3GL80-F1
#
_cell.length_a   1.000
_cell.length_b   1.000
_cell.length_c   1.000
_cell.angle_alpha   90.00
_cell.angle_beta   90.00
_cell.angle_gamma   90.00
#
_symmetry.space_group_name_H-M   'P 1'
#
loop_
_entity.id
_entity.type
_entity.pdbx_description
1 polymer ?
#
loop_
_entity_poly.entity_id
_entity_poly.type
_entity_poly.pdbx_seq_one_letter_code
_entity_poly.pdbx_strand_id
1 'polypeptide(L)'
;MARALAFVMLMALCIASSVEAAPKRKAKAQAAVMEEDELDGGEAEAGIQQVYFEHNIGEDGAFVRRGDVKYKARRVNFDGKKRNAQYTGTPLTANEKKYLSELAHHDDLYSLRVVNSEGTTLAQTSVRACLLVQSNLQDGVRLHIDEKHDVRAVTLLTAATRCEEGKSNKVIVDEFSTRVKVASPPLVDEPEWNTNKPVVNPNGAPQQSTEKQGEEGSNEKKEPTFFQKYGLYILIGVVAMQFLGGGGGGGG
;
A
#
# COMPACT_ATOMS: atom_id res chain seq x y z
N MET A 1 -14.83 -15.95 71.54
CA MET A 1 -15.60 -17.16 71.18
C MET A 1 -17.06 -16.84 71.39
N ALA A 2 -17.73 -16.37 70.33
CA ALA A 2 -18.64 -17.21 69.54
C ALA A 2 -19.94 -17.51 70.31
N ARG A 3 -20.99 -16.75 69.98
CA ARG A 3 -22.44 -16.96 70.20
C ARG A 3 -23.08 -15.56 70.13
N ALA A 4 -23.90 -15.17 69.17
CA ALA A 4 -24.69 -15.94 68.24
C ALA A 4 -25.03 -15.05 67.02
N LEU A 5 -24.49 -15.43 65.87
CA LEU A 5 -25.26 -15.38 64.63
C LEU A 5 -26.50 -16.28 64.81
N ALA A 6 -27.61 -15.92 64.18
CA ALA A 6 -28.88 -16.66 64.14
C ALA A 6 -29.94 -16.29 65.18
N PHE A 7 -30.33 -15.02 65.22
CA PHE A 7 -31.71 -14.69 65.59
C PHE A 7 -32.28 -13.69 64.56
N VAL A 8 -33.26 -14.18 63.81
CA VAL A 8 -34.29 -13.41 63.08
C VAL A 8 -33.88 -12.86 61.70
N MET A 9 -33.34 -13.71 60.82
CA MET A 9 -34.12 -14.24 59.67
C MET A 9 -35.53 -14.76 60.04
N LEU A 10 -36.48 -13.86 60.37
CA LEU A 10 -37.91 -14.20 60.40
C LEU A 10 -38.82 -12.95 60.44
N MET A 11 -38.84 -12.15 59.39
CA MET A 11 -40.00 -11.30 59.06
C MET A 11 -40.24 -11.41 57.55
N ALA A 12 -40.71 -12.60 57.19
CA ALA A 12 -41.30 -12.87 55.90
C ALA A 12 -42.75 -12.35 55.89
N LEU A 13 -43.21 -11.95 54.70
CA LEU A 13 -44.60 -11.63 54.32
C LEU A 13 -45.19 -10.30 54.81
N CYS A 14 -45.31 -9.33 53.90
CA CYS A 14 -46.64 -8.90 53.46
C CYS A 14 -46.61 -8.21 52.07
N ILE A 15 -47.14 -8.96 51.10
CA ILE A 15 -48.16 -8.57 50.11
C ILE A 15 -47.75 -7.63 48.95
N ALA A 16 -47.73 -8.30 47.79
CA ALA A 16 -47.81 -7.84 46.41
C ALA A 16 -48.78 -6.69 46.11
N SER A 17 -48.42 -5.83 45.14
CA SER A 17 -49.27 -5.52 43.99
C SER A 17 -48.44 -5.01 42.79
N SER A 18 -48.64 -5.63 41.63
CA SER A 18 -48.15 -5.24 40.31
C SER A 18 -48.64 -3.87 39.86
N VAL A 19 -47.95 -3.25 38.90
CA VAL A 19 -48.49 -3.00 37.54
C VAL A 19 -47.38 -2.56 36.57
N GLU A 20 -47.43 -3.23 35.43
CA GLU A 20 -46.64 -3.16 34.20
C GLU A 20 -46.70 -1.80 33.47
N ALA A 21 -45.64 -1.41 32.75
CA ALA A 21 -45.78 -0.82 31.40
C ALA A 21 -44.43 -0.73 30.66
N ALA A 22 -44.22 -1.62 29.69
CA ALA A 22 -43.25 -1.47 28.61
C ALA A 22 -43.91 -0.89 27.35
N PRO A 23 -43.25 -0.02 26.56
CA PRO A 23 -43.68 0.23 25.19
C PRO A 23 -42.85 -0.56 24.18
N LYS A 24 -43.57 -1.38 23.42
CA LYS A 24 -43.16 -2.18 22.27
C LYS A 24 -42.66 -1.29 21.13
N ARG A 25 -41.43 -1.50 20.64
CA ARG A 25 -41.03 -1.06 19.29
C ARG A 25 -41.24 -2.21 18.31
N LYS A 26 -42.16 -2.00 17.38
CA LYS A 26 -42.48 -2.92 16.28
C LYS A 26 -41.33 -2.93 15.28
N ALA A 27 -40.66 -4.06 15.15
CA ALA A 27 -39.88 -4.39 13.97
C ALA A 27 -40.87 -4.77 12.85
N LYS A 28 -40.86 -4.02 11.75
CA LYS A 28 -41.56 -4.40 10.52
C LYS A 28 -40.49 -4.86 9.54
N ALA A 29 -40.37 -6.17 9.41
CA ALA A 29 -39.70 -6.81 8.29
C ALA A 29 -40.50 -6.52 7.02
N GLN A 30 -39.84 -5.96 6.01
CA GLN A 30 -40.30 -6.04 4.63
C GLN A 30 -39.10 -6.49 3.80
N ALA A 31 -39.15 -7.76 3.41
CA ALA A 31 -38.39 -8.30 2.31
C ALA A 31 -38.96 -7.70 1.03
N ALA A 32 -38.10 -7.03 0.27
CA ALA A 32 -38.32 -6.72 -1.13
C ALA A 32 -37.07 -7.19 -1.87
N VAL A 33 -37.29 -8.21 -2.69
CA VAL A 33 -36.39 -8.73 -3.71
C VAL A 33 -36.11 -7.61 -4.71
N MET A 34 -34.83 -7.31 -4.95
CA MET A 34 -34.39 -6.48 -6.08
C MET A 34 -33.15 -7.09 -6.70
N GLU A 35 -33.17 -7.03 -8.03
CA GLU A 35 -32.31 -7.61 -9.06
C GLU A 35 -30.80 -7.62 -8.78
N GLU A 36 -30.18 -8.71 -9.23
CA GLU A 36 -28.74 -8.89 -9.35
C GLU A 36 -28.24 -8.07 -10.56
N ASP A 37 -27.83 -6.82 -10.31
CA ASP A 37 -26.88 -6.15 -11.20
C ASP A 37 -25.46 -6.56 -10.79
N GLU A 38 -25.01 -7.64 -11.43
CA GLU A 38 -23.69 -8.21 -11.31
C GLU A 38 -22.68 -7.37 -12.11
N LEU A 39 -22.03 -6.40 -11.45
CA LEU A 39 -20.71 -5.84 -11.83
C LEU A 39 -20.26 -4.79 -10.78
N ASP A 40 -19.79 -5.26 -9.63
CA ASP A 40 -18.79 -4.50 -8.87
C ASP A 40 -17.81 -5.49 -8.23
N GLY A 41 -16.54 -5.32 -8.55
CA GLY A 41 -15.46 -6.21 -8.10
C GLY A 41 -15.42 -6.19 -6.58
N GLY A 42 -15.72 -7.34 -5.96
CA GLY A 42 -15.77 -7.49 -4.51
C GLY A 42 -14.49 -6.95 -3.86
N GLU A 43 -14.58 -5.77 -3.24
CA GLU A 43 -13.64 -5.35 -2.22
C GLU A 43 -13.76 -6.39 -1.10
N ALA A 44 -12.89 -7.41 -1.10
CA ALA A 44 -12.76 -8.31 0.02
C ALA A 44 -12.66 -7.45 1.29
N GLU A 45 -13.61 -7.61 2.22
CA GLU A 45 -13.70 -6.89 3.49
C GLU A 45 -12.30 -6.86 4.14
N ALA A 46 -11.61 -5.74 3.99
CA ALA A 46 -10.22 -5.62 4.44
C ALA A 46 -10.21 -5.72 5.96
N GLY A 47 -9.75 -6.88 6.46
CA GLY A 47 -9.63 -7.16 7.88
C GLY A 47 -8.87 -6.04 8.61
N ILE A 48 -9.25 -5.79 9.86
CA ILE A 48 -8.51 -4.86 10.71
C ILE A 48 -7.19 -5.52 11.07
N GLN A 49 -6.09 -4.94 10.60
CA GLN A 49 -4.74 -5.36 10.95
C GLN A 49 -4.26 -4.62 12.20
N GLN A 50 -3.40 -5.27 12.98
CA GLN A 50 -2.81 -4.70 14.19
C GLN A 50 -1.30 -4.87 14.19
N VAL A 51 -0.59 -3.77 14.42
CA VAL A 51 0.86 -3.72 14.59
C VAL A 51 1.20 -2.83 15.77
N TYR A 52 2.46 -2.90 16.18
CA TYR A 52 2.91 -2.24 17.38
C TYR A 52 4.13 -1.39 17.14
N PHE A 53 4.19 -0.25 17.80
CA PHE A 53 5.33 0.66 17.77
C PHE A 53 6.17 0.46 19.00
N GLU A 54 7.46 0.28 18.77
CA GLU A 54 8.47 0.27 19.81
C GLU A 54 9.52 1.31 19.49
N HIS A 55 9.99 2.01 20.51
CA HIS A 55 11.02 3.02 20.34
C HIS A 55 12.27 2.67 21.13
N ASN A 56 13.37 3.32 20.78
CA ASN A 56 14.61 3.22 21.51
C ASN A 56 15.11 4.64 21.79
N ILE A 57 15.35 4.90 23.07
CA ILE A 57 15.82 6.16 23.64
C ILE A 57 17.22 5.92 24.24
N GLY A 58 18.14 5.42 23.43
CA GLY A 58 19.59 5.66 23.49
C GLY A 58 20.43 5.12 24.66
N GLU A 59 19.88 4.67 25.78
CA GLU A 59 20.72 4.30 26.93
C GLU A 59 21.21 2.85 26.87
N ASP A 60 20.29 1.91 26.59
CA ASP A 60 20.58 0.46 26.63
C ASP A 60 20.49 -0.22 25.25
N GLY A 61 20.14 0.53 24.22
CA GLY A 61 19.78 -0.03 22.91
C GLY A 61 18.47 -0.83 22.92
N ALA A 62 17.78 -0.90 24.07
CA ALA A 62 16.55 -1.65 24.24
C ALA A 62 15.37 -0.92 23.60
N PHE A 63 14.53 -1.69 22.91
CA PHE A 63 13.28 -1.19 22.35
C PHE A 63 12.13 -1.41 23.34
N VAL A 64 11.42 -0.33 23.64
CA VAL A 64 10.30 -0.29 24.59
C VAL A 64 9.01 0.03 23.86
N ARG A 65 7.90 -0.52 24.35
CA ARG A 65 6.57 -0.33 23.77
C ARG A 65 6.12 1.14 23.85
N ARG A 66 5.91 1.75 22.68
CA ARG A 66 5.45 3.13 22.51
C ARG A 66 3.93 3.22 22.29
N GLY A 67 3.34 2.23 21.62
CA GLY A 67 1.92 2.26 21.34
C GLY A 67 1.48 1.21 20.34
N ASP A 68 0.17 1.18 20.11
CA ASP A 68 -0.50 0.21 19.25
C ASP A 68 -1.14 0.90 18.06
N VAL A 69 -1.08 0.26 16.91
CA VAL A 69 -1.73 0.74 15.68
C VAL A 69 -2.68 -0.31 15.16
N LYS A 70 -3.93 0.09 14.99
CA LYS A 70 -4.94 -0.68 14.27
C LYS A 70 -5.24 0.02 12.97
N TYR A 71 -5.16 -0.68 11.84
CA TYR A 71 -5.44 -0.10 10.54
C TYR A 71 -6.29 -1.00 9.68
N LYS A 72 -7.10 -0.38 8.82
CA LYS A 72 -7.80 -1.07 7.75
C LYS A 72 -6.95 -0.95 6.51
N ALA A 73 -6.57 -2.09 5.98
CA ALA A 73 -5.77 -2.16 4.78
C ALA A 73 -6.67 -1.96 3.55
N ARG A 74 -7.22 -0.76 3.41
CA ARG A 74 -7.97 -0.37 2.22
C ARG A 74 -6.99 0.14 1.19
N ARG A 75 -7.15 -0.29 -0.07
CA ARG A 75 -6.50 0.38 -1.21
C ARG A 75 -7.07 1.80 -1.27
N VAL A 76 -6.33 2.76 -0.73
CA VAL A 76 -6.76 4.15 -0.77
C VAL A 76 -6.16 4.74 -2.04
N ASN A 77 -7.03 5.11 -2.99
CA ASN A 77 -6.63 6.03 -4.05
C ASN A 77 -5.99 7.26 -3.40
N PHE A 78 -4.95 7.79 -4.02
CA PHE A 78 -4.03 8.83 -3.50
C PHE A 78 -4.70 10.07 -2.86
N ASP A 79 -6.01 10.26 -3.05
CA ASP A 79 -6.87 11.22 -2.34
C ASP A 79 -7.01 10.89 -0.84
N GLY A 80 -5.94 11.18 -0.09
CA GLY A 80 -5.72 10.93 1.34
C GLY A 80 -6.65 11.66 2.33
N LYS A 81 -7.96 11.65 2.10
CA LYS A 81 -8.97 12.29 2.97
C LYS A 81 -9.53 11.41 4.08
N LYS A 82 -9.34 10.09 4.06
CA LYS A 82 -9.87 9.18 5.09
C LYS A 82 -8.76 8.63 5.98
N ARG A 83 -8.92 8.76 7.31
CA ARG A 83 -8.06 8.11 8.31
C ARG A 83 -8.34 6.61 8.27
N ASN A 84 -7.36 5.82 7.80
CA ASN A 84 -7.44 4.36 7.75
C ASN A 84 -6.69 3.68 8.92
N ALA A 85 -6.14 4.46 9.85
CA ALA A 85 -5.45 3.96 11.04
C ALA A 85 -5.88 4.69 12.31
N GLN A 86 -5.86 3.94 13.41
CA GLN A 86 -6.04 4.40 14.78
C GLN A 86 -4.77 4.07 15.57
N TYR A 87 -4.28 5.05 16.32
CA TYR A 87 -3.11 4.91 17.20
C TYR A 87 -3.54 5.09 18.65
N THR A 88 -2.98 4.25 19.52
CA THR A 88 -3.11 4.35 20.97
C THR A 88 -1.71 4.36 21.57
N GLY A 89 -1.28 5.51 22.09
CA GLY A 89 0.05 5.68 22.67
C GLY A 89 0.13 5.31 24.14
N THR A 90 1.34 5.04 24.61
CA THR A 90 1.69 5.03 26.03
C THR A 90 2.35 6.36 26.41
N PRO A 91 2.05 6.91 27.60
CA PRO A 91 2.72 8.11 28.08
C PRO A 91 4.18 7.81 28.43
N LEU A 92 5.04 8.81 28.22
CA LEU A 92 6.45 8.77 28.58
C LEU A 92 6.63 8.86 30.09
N THR A 93 7.52 8.01 30.60
CA THR A 93 8.01 8.08 31.98
C THR A 93 8.91 9.30 32.19
N ALA A 94 9.12 9.67 33.46
CA ALA A 94 10.03 10.77 33.80
C ALA A 94 11.48 10.51 33.33
N ASN A 95 11.92 9.25 33.38
CA ASN A 95 13.24 8.84 32.93
C ASN A 95 13.36 8.95 31.41
N GLU A 96 12.41 8.41 30.66
CA GLU A 96 12.41 8.52 29.19
C GLU A 96 12.39 9.97 28.71
N LYS A 97 11.65 10.87 29.39
CA LYS A 97 11.67 12.31 29.09
C LYS A 97 13.05 12.93 29.31
N LYS A 98 13.75 12.53 30.37
CA LYS A 98 15.11 12.99 30.65
C LYS A 98 16.07 12.50 29.57
N TYR A 99 16.06 11.21 29.25
CA TYR A 99 16.93 10.63 28.22
C TYR A 99 16.65 11.18 26.83
N LEU A 100 15.38 11.39 26.47
CA LEU A 100 15.03 12.01 25.19
C LEU A 100 15.51 13.45 25.10
N SER A 101 15.50 14.18 26.23
CA SER A 101 16.06 15.54 26.31
C SER A 101 17.59 15.53 26.16
N GLU A 102 18.27 14.54 26.75
CA GLU A 102 19.73 14.35 26.62
C GLU A 102 20.12 13.99 25.17
N LEU A 103 19.41 13.04 24.54
CA LEU A 103 19.61 12.70 23.12
C LEU A 103 19.43 13.93 22.21
N ALA A 104 18.42 14.73 22.47
CA ALA A 104 18.19 15.96 21.72
C ALA A 104 19.31 16.99 21.93
N HIS A 105 19.98 16.98 23.09
CA HIS A 105 21.13 17.86 23.37
C HIS A 105 22.39 17.44 22.60
N HIS A 106 22.56 16.14 22.39
CA HIS A 106 23.70 15.55 21.68
C HIS A 106 23.49 15.37 20.17
N ASP A 107 22.33 15.80 19.64
CA ASP A 107 21.91 15.56 18.24
C ASP A 107 21.88 14.06 17.85
N ASP A 108 21.60 13.20 18.83
CA ASP A 108 21.53 11.75 18.65
C ASP A 108 20.21 11.31 17.99
N LEU A 109 20.17 10.03 17.60
CA LEU A 109 19.05 9.45 16.89
C LEU A 109 18.04 8.80 17.83
N TYR A 110 16.78 9.20 17.67
CA TYR A 110 15.63 8.45 18.14
C TYR A 110 15.25 7.39 17.10
N SER A 111 15.11 6.13 17.53
CA SER A 111 14.74 5.03 16.63
C SER A 111 13.34 4.51 16.94
N LEU A 112 12.57 4.27 15.89
CA LEU A 112 11.23 3.71 15.92
C LEU A 112 11.20 2.44 15.07
N ARG A 113 10.72 1.34 15.65
CA ARG A 113 10.45 0.12 14.91
C ARG A 113 8.98 -0.28 15.00
N VAL A 114 8.55 -0.99 13.97
CA VAL A 114 7.22 -1.59 13.88
C VAL A 114 7.39 -3.09 14.05
N VAL A 115 6.65 -3.67 14.99
CA VAL A 115 6.67 -5.11 15.25
C VAL A 115 5.28 -5.72 15.04
N ASN A 116 5.23 -6.99 14.64
CA ASN A 116 3.99 -7.74 14.54
C ASN A 116 3.54 -8.28 15.91
N SER A 117 2.42 -9.03 15.93
CA SER A 117 1.90 -9.66 17.15
C SER A 117 2.84 -10.64 17.82
N GLU A 118 3.78 -11.21 17.06
CA GLU A 118 4.77 -12.18 17.51
C GLU A 118 6.07 -11.52 17.98
N GLY A 119 6.17 -10.19 17.91
CA GLY A 119 7.38 -9.43 18.26
C GLY A 119 8.44 -9.39 17.15
N THR A 120 8.15 -9.92 15.97
CA THR A 120 9.04 -9.84 14.80
C THR A 120 9.07 -8.41 14.27
N THR A 121 10.28 -7.88 14.07
CA THR A 121 10.46 -6.53 13.50
C THR A 121 10.13 -6.53 12.02
N LEU A 122 9.16 -5.71 11.63
CA LEU A 122 8.72 -5.54 10.23
C LEU A 122 9.48 -4.43 9.52
N ALA A 123 9.70 -3.31 10.21
CA ALA A 123 10.42 -2.16 9.67
C ALA A 123 10.97 -1.27 10.79
N GLN A 124 12.02 -0.51 10.51
CA GLN A 124 12.63 0.43 11.45
C GLN A 124 13.00 1.73 10.73
N THR A 125 12.92 2.85 11.45
CA THR A 125 13.34 4.17 11.00
C THR A 125 13.93 4.95 12.16
N SER A 126 14.78 5.93 11.87
CA SER A 126 15.42 6.77 12.88
C SER A 126 15.39 8.22 12.45
N VAL A 127 15.23 9.12 13.40
CA VAL A 127 15.26 10.58 13.20
C VAL A 127 16.07 11.23 14.30
N ARG A 128 16.60 12.43 14.05
CA ARG A 128 17.29 13.20 15.09
C ARG A 128 16.33 13.54 16.23
N ALA A 129 16.73 13.25 17.46
CA ALA A 129 15.90 13.43 18.65
C ALA A 129 15.49 14.90 18.85
N CYS A 130 16.37 15.84 18.52
CA CYS A 130 16.07 17.27 18.60
C CYS A 130 14.88 17.68 17.71
N LEU A 131 14.64 17.03 16.57
CA LEU A 131 13.49 17.34 15.72
C LEU A 131 12.17 17.00 16.40
N LEU A 132 12.14 15.90 17.17
CA LEU A 132 10.96 15.48 17.93
C LEU A 132 10.73 16.40 19.14
N VAL A 133 11.80 16.74 19.86
CA VAL A 133 11.67 17.61 21.03
C VAL A 133 11.24 19.02 20.63
N GLN A 134 11.84 19.58 19.59
CA GLN A 134 11.49 20.92 19.07
C GLN A 134 10.11 20.94 18.38
N SER A 135 9.57 19.79 17.97
CA SER A 135 8.18 19.67 17.50
C SER A 135 7.18 19.41 18.63
N ASN A 136 7.58 19.50 19.90
CA ASN A 136 6.74 19.16 21.06
C ASN A 136 6.15 17.75 20.97
N LEU A 137 6.96 16.77 20.54
CA LEU A 137 6.56 15.38 20.32
C LEU A 137 5.40 15.20 19.32
N GLN A 138 5.18 16.19 18.44
CA GLN A 138 4.26 16.05 17.31
C GLN A 138 4.97 15.36 16.16
N ASP A 139 4.47 14.17 15.80
CA ASP A 139 5.03 13.36 14.74
C ASP A 139 3.95 12.71 13.87
N GLY A 140 4.37 12.32 12.66
CA GLY A 140 3.57 11.60 11.70
C GLY A 140 4.27 10.31 11.33
N VAL A 141 3.58 9.19 11.41
CA VAL A 141 4.12 7.89 10.98
C VAL A 141 3.38 7.44 9.73
N ARG A 142 4.12 7.15 8.67
CA ARG A 142 3.59 6.54 7.46
C ARG A 142 4.01 5.08 7.40
N LEU A 143 3.04 4.19 7.41
CA LEU A 143 3.23 2.76 7.16
C LEU A 143 3.05 2.50 5.67
N HIS A 144 4.01 1.83 5.05
CA HIS A 144 3.91 1.37 3.68
C HIS A 144 3.64 -0.12 3.71
N ILE A 145 2.49 -0.51 3.18
CA ILE A 145 2.04 -1.91 3.14
C ILE A 145 2.19 -2.48 1.73
N ASP A 146 2.31 -3.80 1.58
CA ASP A 146 2.27 -4.46 0.28
C ASP A 146 0.84 -4.82 -0.16
N GLU A 147 0.71 -5.50 -1.29
CA GLU A 147 -0.56 -6.00 -1.83
C GLU A 147 -1.25 -7.04 -0.94
N LYS A 148 -0.48 -7.70 -0.06
CA LYS A 148 -0.96 -8.65 0.96
C LYS A 148 -1.33 -7.96 2.26
N HIS A 149 -1.19 -6.63 2.32
CA HIS A 149 -1.44 -5.80 3.48
C HIS A 149 -0.43 -5.94 4.62
N ASP A 150 0.76 -6.48 4.35
CA ASP A 150 1.85 -6.55 5.31
C ASP A 150 2.67 -5.25 5.28
N VAL A 151 3.09 -4.77 6.45
CA VAL A 151 3.98 -3.61 6.55
C VAL A 151 5.38 -3.97 6.03
N ARG A 152 5.87 -3.20 5.05
CA ARG A 152 7.21 -3.37 4.47
C ARG A 152 8.17 -2.23 4.77
N ALA A 153 7.64 -1.03 4.99
CA ALA A 153 8.45 0.12 5.37
C ALA A 153 7.71 1.06 6.31
N VAL A 154 8.48 1.83 7.07
CA VAL A 154 7.97 2.88 7.96
C VAL A 154 8.74 4.17 7.71
N THR A 155 8.01 5.28 7.67
CA THR A 155 8.60 6.62 7.59
C THR A 155 8.12 7.44 8.77
N LEU A 156 9.06 8.01 9.53
CA LEU A 156 8.79 8.94 10.61
C LEU A 156 8.98 10.37 10.11
N LEU A 157 7.97 11.21 10.35
CA LEU A 157 7.90 12.60 9.95
C LEU A 157 7.78 13.47 11.19
N THR A 158 8.57 14.52 11.28
CA THR A 158 8.51 15.51 12.35
C THR A 158 7.96 16.82 11.82
N ALA A 159 7.28 17.60 12.66
CA ALA A 159 6.82 18.93 12.26
C ALA A 159 7.99 19.92 12.10
N ALA A 160 9.05 19.76 12.90
CA ALA A 160 10.29 20.50 12.72
C ALA A 160 11.12 19.88 11.58
N THR A 161 11.77 20.73 10.78
CA THR A 161 12.63 20.31 9.65
C THR A 161 14.11 20.37 9.97
N ARG A 162 14.50 21.21 10.94
CA ARG A 162 15.87 21.42 11.40
C ARG A 162 15.88 21.62 12.90
N CYS A 163 17.00 21.30 13.52
CA CYS A 163 17.23 21.58 14.93
C CYS A 163 17.81 22.99 15.04
N GLU A 164 17.06 23.89 15.65
CA GLU A 164 17.45 25.28 15.83
C GLU A 164 18.29 25.43 17.10
N GLU A 165 19.43 26.09 16.97
CA GLU A 165 20.31 26.43 18.09
C GLU A 165 19.60 27.41 19.03
N GLY A 166 19.69 27.16 20.34
CA GLY A 166 19.07 28.01 21.37
C GLY A 166 17.60 27.71 21.67
N LYS A 167 16.92 26.84 20.91
CA LYS A 167 15.62 26.30 21.33
C LYS A 167 15.81 25.29 22.46
N SER A 168 14.83 25.23 23.39
CA SER A 168 14.92 24.30 24.51
C SER A 168 14.77 22.86 24.02
N ASN A 169 15.80 22.04 24.26
CA ASN A 169 15.74 20.60 24.05
C ASN A 169 15.16 19.86 25.27
N LYS A 170 14.22 20.49 25.99
CA LYS A 170 13.56 19.92 27.16
C LYS A 170 12.18 19.39 26.78
N VAL A 171 11.92 18.14 27.11
CA VAL A 171 10.59 17.54 26.94
C VAL A 171 9.66 17.99 28.07
N ILE A 172 8.55 18.64 27.71
CA ILE A 172 7.54 19.14 28.66
C ILE A 172 6.27 18.29 28.63
N VAL A 173 5.95 17.70 27.47
CA VAL A 173 4.73 16.94 27.23
C VAL A 173 4.94 15.46 27.60
N ASP A 174 3.90 14.84 28.15
CA ASP A 174 3.94 13.45 28.61
C ASP A 174 3.62 12.43 27.52
N GLU A 175 2.99 12.84 26.42
CA GLU A 175 2.53 11.93 25.36
C GLU A 175 2.95 12.43 23.97
N PHE A 176 3.22 11.48 23.06
CA PHE A 176 3.41 11.79 21.64
C PHE A 176 2.09 12.08 20.94
N SER A 177 2.05 13.20 20.20
CA SER A 177 0.92 13.50 19.33
C SER A 177 1.15 12.89 17.94
N THR A 178 0.88 11.59 17.83
CA THR A 178 1.21 10.81 16.64
C THR A 178 0.05 10.70 15.66
N ARG A 179 0.30 11.02 14.40
CA ARG A 179 -0.65 10.80 13.30
C ARG A 179 -0.18 9.67 12.41
N VAL A 180 -0.93 8.57 12.38
CA VAL A 180 -0.61 7.42 11.54
C VAL A 180 -1.36 7.49 10.21
N LYS A 181 -0.65 7.23 9.12
CA LYS A 181 -1.20 7.06 7.77
C LYS A 181 -0.71 5.75 7.18
N VAL A 182 -1.59 5.03 6.50
CA VAL A 182 -1.19 3.81 5.77
C VAL A 182 -1.25 4.11 4.28
N ALA A 183 -0.12 3.87 3.61
CA ALA A 183 0.06 4.00 2.18
C ALA A 183 0.20 2.59 1.57
N SER A 184 -0.54 2.35 0.50
CA SER A 184 -0.44 1.14 -0.32
C SER A 184 0.13 1.52 -1.68
N PRO A 185 0.87 0.63 -2.36
CA PRO A 185 1.33 0.83 -3.72
C PRO A 185 0.18 1.28 -4.62
N PRO A 186 0.39 2.29 -5.48
CA PRO A 186 -0.62 2.67 -6.45
C PRO A 186 -0.84 1.49 -7.41
N LEU A 187 -2.10 1.26 -7.78
CA LEU A 187 -2.40 0.43 -8.94
C LEU A 187 -1.94 1.22 -10.16
N VAL A 188 -1.00 0.65 -10.89
CA VAL A 188 -0.63 1.16 -12.19
C VAL A 188 -1.58 0.54 -13.17
N ASP A 189 -2.36 1.37 -13.86
CA ASP A 189 -3.18 0.89 -14.96
C ASP A 189 -2.24 0.30 -16.01
N GLU A 190 -2.61 -0.86 -16.54
CA GLU A 190 -1.87 -1.49 -17.62
C GLU A 190 -1.77 -0.47 -18.77
N PRO A 191 -0.57 -0.21 -19.31
CA PRO A 191 -0.45 0.75 -20.39
C PRO A 191 -1.36 0.31 -21.52
N GLU A 192 -2.27 1.19 -21.95
CA GLU A 192 -3.05 0.99 -23.16
C GLU A 192 -2.07 0.91 -24.34
N TRP A 193 -1.59 -0.30 -24.63
CA TRP A 193 -0.87 -0.63 -25.86
C TRP A 193 -1.92 -0.55 -26.99
N ASN A 194 -2.27 0.66 -27.37
CA ASN A 194 -3.04 0.88 -28.57
C ASN A 194 -2.15 0.54 -29.75
N THR A 195 -2.19 -0.71 -30.20
CA THR A 195 -1.59 -1.15 -31.46
C THR A 195 -2.01 -0.28 -32.65
N ASN A 196 -3.12 0.46 -32.50
CA ASN A 196 -3.72 1.28 -33.54
C ASN A 196 -3.64 2.81 -33.31
N LYS A 197 -2.93 3.34 -32.29
CA LYS A 197 -2.67 4.80 -32.30
C LYS A 197 -1.43 5.05 -33.16
N PRO A 198 -1.53 5.91 -34.18
CA PRO A 198 -0.35 6.36 -34.91
C PRO A 198 0.61 6.97 -33.92
N VAL A 199 1.87 6.54 -33.93
CA VAL A 199 2.94 7.26 -33.23
C VAL A 199 2.94 8.67 -33.81
N VAL A 200 2.63 9.68 -33.01
CA VAL A 200 2.66 11.08 -33.47
C VAL A 200 4.02 11.64 -33.07
N ASN A 201 4.78 12.13 -34.04
CA ASN A 201 6.03 12.83 -33.76
C ASN A 201 5.75 14.10 -32.93
N PRO A 202 6.72 14.64 -32.17
CA PRO A 202 6.53 15.86 -31.36
C PRO A 202 6.07 17.10 -32.16
N ASN A 203 6.14 17.04 -33.49
CA ASN A 203 5.64 18.08 -34.41
C ASN A 203 4.17 17.87 -34.84
N GLY A 204 3.43 16.94 -34.22
CA GLY A 204 2.01 16.70 -34.49
C GLY A 204 1.70 15.94 -35.78
N ALA A 205 2.71 15.47 -36.50
CA ALA A 205 2.53 14.69 -37.72
C ALA A 205 2.40 13.19 -37.40
N PRO A 206 1.37 12.49 -37.93
CA PRO A 206 1.28 11.03 -37.84
C PRO A 206 2.54 10.42 -38.46
N GLN A 207 3.27 9.63 -37.66
CA GLN A 207 4.36 8.81 -38.16
C GLN A 207 3.70 7.70 -38.98
N GLN A 208 3.77 7.85 -40.30
CA GLN A 208 3.24 6.88 -41.24
C GLN A 208 3.99 5.57 -41.00
N SER A 209 3.39 4.65 -40.24
CA SER A 209 3.90 3.30 -40.12
C SER A 209 3.97 2.76 -41.54
N THR A 210 5.18 2.40 -41.97
CA THR A 210 5.44 1.75 -43.26
C THR A 210 4.93 0.31 -43.26
N GLU A 211 3.64 0.12 -42.97
CA GLU A 211 2.87 -1.01 -43.47
C GLU A 211 2.11 -0.51 -44.70
N LYS A 212 2.84 -0.31 -45.79
CA LYS A 212 2.22 -0.24 -47.12
C LYS A 212 1.96 -1.67 -47.59
N GLN A 213 0.93 -2.27 -47.01
CA GLN A 213 0.11 -3.25 -47.71
C GLN A 213 -0.47 -2.58 -48.96
N GLY A 214 -0.48 -3.32 -50.07
CA GLY A 214 -0.51 -2.78 -51.41
C GLY A 214 -1.68 -1.85 -51.71
N GLU A 215 -1.37 -0.76 -52.40
CA GLU A 215 -2.30 -0.13 -53.31
C GLU A 215 -1.53 0.52 -54.45
N GLU A 216 -2.13 0.37 -55.61
CA GLU A 216 -1.61 0.60 -56.94
C GLU A 216 -1.40 2.10 -57.22
N GLY A 217 -0.56 2.39 -58.21
CA GLY A 217 -0.67 3.64 -58.96
C GLY A 217 0.18 4.80 -58.45
N SER A 218 1.49 4.72 -58.67
CA SER A 218 2.23 5.90 -59.12
C SER A 218 3.45 5.50 -59.95
N ASN A 219 3.53 6.09 -61.14
CA ASN A 219 4.54 5.88 -62.16
C ASN A 219 5.91 6.41 -61.70
N GLU A 220 6.63 5.65 -60.90
CA GLU A 220 8.08 5.76 -60.81
C GLU A 220 8.71 4.55 -61.51
N LYS A 221 9.61 4.83 -62.44
CA LYS A 221 10.36 3.84 -63.23
C LYS A 221 11.18 2.97 -62.27
N LYS A 222 10.56 1.94 -61.70
CA LYS A 222 11.24 0.89 -60.94
C LYS A 222 12.20 0.19 -61.87
N GLU A 223 13.48 0.40 -61.64
CA GLU A 223 14.52 -0.43 -62.22
C GLU A 223 14.22 -1.88 -61.79
N PRO A 224 14.02 -2.81 -62.74
CA PRO A 224 13.57 -4.16 -62.40
C PRO A 224 14.62 -4.85 -61.52
N THR A 225 14.19 -5.36 -60.37
CA THR A 225 15.05 -6.11 -59.46
C THR A 225 15.61 -7.35 -60.16
N PHE A 226 16.78 -7.82 -59.70
CA PHE A 226 17.57 -8.87 -60.35
C PHE A 226 16.76 -10.14 -60.67
N PHE A 227 15.81 -10.51 -59.82
CA PHE A 227 14.94 -11.67 -60.02
C PHE A 227 13.89 -11.46 -61.12
N GLN A 228 13.42 -10.24 -61.36
CA GLN A 228 12.52 -9.94 -62.47
C GLN A 228 13.23 -10.01 -63.81
N LYS A 229 14.49 -9.56 -63.88
CA LYS A 229 15.25 -9.57 -65.13
C LYS A 229 15.87 -10.93 -65.44
N TYR A 230 16.30 -11.67 -64.42
CA TYR A 230 17.08 -12.90 -64.61
C TYR A 230 16.39 -14.18 -64.10
N GLY A 231 15.26 -14.10 -63.39
CA GLY A 231 14.57 -15.27 -62.85
C GLY A 231 14.10 -16.25 -63.93
N LEU A 232 13.62 -15.76 -65.06
CA LEU A 232 13.22 -16.61 -66.19
C LEU A 232 14.42 -17.33 -66.83
N TYR A 233 15.57 -16.65 -66.95
CA TYR A 233 16.78 -17.25 -67.50
C TYR A 233 17.34 -18.35 -66.58
N ILE A 234 17.28 -18.14 -65.27
CA ILE A 234 17.66 -19.16 -64.28
C ILE A 234 16.72 -20.37 -64.40
N LEU A 235 15.40 -20.15 -64.52
CA LEU A 235 14.42 -21.23 -64.67
C LEU A 235 14.64 -22.03 -65.97
N ILE A 236 14.81 -21.35 -67.10
CA ILE A 236 15.07 -22.00 -68.40
C ILE A 236 16.40 -22.76 -68.35
N GLY A 237 17.43 -22.21 -67.71
CA GLY A 237 18.73 -22.87 -67.55
C GLY A 237 18.63 -24.18 -66.76
N VAL A 238 17.91 -24.19 -65.63
CA VAL A 238 17.72 -25.39 -64.80
C VAL A 238 16.88 -26.44 -65.54
N VAL A 239 15.80 -26.02 -66.22
CA VAL A 239 14.97 -26.92 -67.03
C VAL A 239 15.79 -27.52 -68.18
N ALA A 240 16.54 -26.71 -68.92
CA ALA A 240 17.42 -27.19 -69.97
C ALA A 240 18.50 -28.14 -69.44
N MET A 241 19.05 -27.89 -68.25
CA MET A 241 20.03 -28.79 -67.63
C MET A 241 19.41 -30.15 -67.25
N GLN A 242 18.14 -30.18 -66.87
CA GLN A 242 17.43 -31.42 -66.57
C GLN A 242 17.00 -32.18 -67.84
N PHE A 243 16.65 -31.49 -68.92
CA PHE A 243 16.24 -32.12 -70.17
C PHE A 243 17.41 -32.46 -71.11
N LEU A 244 18.51 -31.70 -71.09
CA LEU A 244 19.73 -31.98 -71.87
C LEU A 244 20.84 -32.68 -71.07
N GLY A 245 20.80 -32.63 -69.73
CA GLY A 245 21.75 -33.35 -68.85
C GLY A 245 21.20 -34.66 -68.27
N GLY A 246 19.94 -35.00 -68.54
CA GLY A 246 19.26 -36.20 -68.04
C GLY A 246 19.20 -37.37 -69.03
N GLY A 247 20.24 -37.57 -69.86
CA GLY A 247 20.30 -38.65 -70.83
C GLY A 247 21.72 -39.16 -71.05
N GLY A 248 22.22 -40.00 -70.14
CA GLY A 248 23.54 -40.65 -70.30
C GLY A 248 23.85 -41.69 -69.21
N GLY A 249 23.58 -42.96 -69.52
CA GLY A 249 23.98 -44.17 -68.77
C GLY A 249 22.80 -45.15 -68.69
N GLY A 250 22.63 -46.17 -69.56
CA GLY A 250 23.62 -47.15 -70.04
C GLY A 250 23.91 -48.12 -68.89
N GLY A 251 23.30 -49.30 -68.77
CA GLY A 251 23.37 -50.41 -69.73
C GLY A 251 24.59 -51.27 -69.38
N GLY A 252 24.41 -52.27 -68.50
CA GLY A 252 25.47 -53.17 -68.00
C GLY A 252 25.20 -53.65 -66.59
#